data_AF-A0A6A5VAT6-F1
#
_entry.id   AF-A0A6A5VAT6-F1
#
_cell.length_a   1.000
_cell.length_b   1.000
_cell.length_c   1.000
_cell.angle_alpha   90.00
_cell.angle_beta   90.00
_cell.angle_gamma   90.00
#
_symmetry.space_group_name_H-M   'P 1'
#
loop_
_entity.id
_entity.type
_entity.pdbx_description
1 polymer ?
#
loop_
_entity_poly.entity_id
_entity_poly.type
_entity_poly.pdbx_seq_one_letter_code
_entity_poly.pdbx_strand_id
1 'polypeptide(L)'
;MDKLLNSLSPEKQQAMLVGPAIPPPHGVLPNYENPPNSRHVGWIVSLLGITLSTLSVSLRMYSKVVHRSYRTGEPTNIETQGCLTFIREYLLYLSTSTSGLL
;
A
#
# COMPACT_ATOMS: atom_id res chain seq x y z
N MET A 1 14.91 -18.85 1.80
CA MET A 1 16.02 -19.73 1.34
C MET A 1 17.37 -19.03 1.49
N ASP A 2 17.41 -17.71 1.30
CA ASP A 2 18.41 -16.72 1.71
C ASP A 2 18.94 -16.87 3.16
N LYS A 3 18.08 -17.18 4.15
CA LYS A 3 18.52 -17.34 5.55
C LYS A 3 19.52 -18.47 5.77
N LEU A 4 19.44 -19.56 5.01
CA LEU A 4 20.32 -20.72 5.16
C LEU A 4 21.68 -20.50 4.50
N LEU A 5 21.71 -19.71 3.42
CA LEU A 5 22.95 -19.39 2.72
C LEU A 5 23.82 -18.45 3.56
N ASN A 6 23.22 -17.45 4.21
CA ASN A 6 23.92 -16.45 5.02
C ASN A 6 24.45 -16.98 6.36
N SER A 7 23.99 -18.16 6.80
CA SER A 7 24.49 -18.82 8.01
C SER A 7 25.64 -19.81 7.75
N LEU A 8 26.03 -20.03 6.50
CA LEU A 8 27.09 -20.95 6.11
C LEU A 8 28.46 -20.23 6.07
N SER A 9 29.53 -20.97 6.39
CA SER A 9 30.92 -20.51 6.16
C SER A 9 31.13 -20.12 4.69
N PRO A 10 31.89 -19.05 4.39
CA PRO A 10 32.07 -18.53 3.03
C PRO A 10 32.55 -19.56 2.00
N GLU A 11 33.35 -20.54 2.43
CA GLU A 11 33.79 -21.65 1.56
C GLU A 11 32.64 -22.55 1.12
N LYS A 12 31.68 -22.82 2.02
CA LYS A 12 30.50 -23.61 1.70
C LYS A 12 29.50 -22.83 0.86
N GLN A 13 29.44 -21.51 1.04
CA GLN A 13 28.65 -20.64 0.17
C GLN A 13 29.19 -20.71 -1.27
N GLN A 14 30.49 -20.53 -1.46
CA GLN A 14 31.13 -20.64 -2.78
C GLN A 14 30.94 -22.02 -3.41
N ALA A 15 31.06 -23.11 -2.64
CA ALA A 15 30.80 -24.45 -3.14
C ALA A 15 29.34 -24.66 -3.61
N MET A 16 28.35 -24.01 -2.99
CA MET A 16 26.97 -24.03 -3.46
C MET A 16 26.72 -23.12 -4.67
N LEU A 17 27.43 -21.99 -4.77
CA LEU A 17 27.35 -21.09 -5.94
C LEU A 17 28.03 -21.69 -7.19
N VAL A 18 29.07 -22.50 -7.00
CA VAL A 18 29.86 -23.14 -8.08
C VAL A 18 29.34 -24.55 -8.39
N GLY A 19 28.43 -25.09 -7.58
CA GLY A 19 27.84 -26.41 -7.79
C GLY A 19 27.04 -26.49 -9.11
N PRO A 20 27.00 -27.67 -9.76
CA PRO A 20 26.17 -27.88 -10.94
C PRO A 20 24.72 -27.52 -10.62
N ALA A 21 24.04 -26.87 -11.58
CA ALA A 21 22.65 -26.47 -11.43
C ALA A 21 21.82 -27.68 -10.97
N ILE A 22 21.13 -27.53 -9.84
CA ILE A 22 20.27 -28.57 -9.28
C ILE A 22 19.26 -28.95 -10.39
N PRO A 23 19.03 -30.26 -10.64
CA PRO A 23 18.03 -30.68 -11.62
C PRO A 23 16.70 -30.01 -11.29
N PRO A 24 15.98 -29.50 -12.31
CA PRO A 24 14.72 -28.81 -12.07
C PRO A 24 13.79 -29.72 -11.27
N PRO A 25 13.05 -29.17 -10.28
CA PRO A 25 12.14 -29.95 -9.46
C PRO A 25 11.21 -30.78 -10.36
N HIS A 26 11.21 -32.10 -10.15
CA HIS A 26 10.48 -33.04 -11.00
C HIS A 26 8.99 -32.68 -11.02
N GLY A 27 8.44 -32.51 -12.23
CA GLY A 27 7.00 -32.31 -12.45
C GLY A 27 6.49 -30.88 -12.29
N VAL A 28 7.35 -29.89 -12.00
CA VAL A 28 6.94 -28.47 -11.95
C VAL A 28 7.33 -27.80 -13.27
N LEU A 29 6.38 -27.69 -14.19
CA LEU A 29 6.51 -26.82 -15.37
C LEU A 29 6.61 -25.37 -14.88
N PRO A 30 7.68 -24.62 -15.19
CA PRO A 30 7.75 -23.22 -14.80
C PRO A 30 6.63 -22.45 -15.51
N ASN A 31 5.78 -21.80 -14.72
CA ASN A 31 4.68 -21.00 -15.25
C ASN A 31 5.21 -19.64 -15.72
N TYR A 32 5.64 -19.58 -16.99
CA TYR A 32 6.10 -18.35 -17.64
C TYR A 32 4.96 -17.46 -18.15
N GLU A 33 3.76 -18.03 -18.34
CA GLU A 33 2.58 -17.33 -18.89
C GLU A 33 1.92 -16.40 -17.87
N ASN A 34 1.78 -16.84 -16.61
CA ASN A 34 1.17 -16.02 -15.55
C ASN A 34 1.83 -16.31 -14.20
N PRO A 35 3.03 -15.78 -13.94
CA PRO A 35 3.67 -15.93 -12.65
C PRO A 35 2.77 -15.32 -11.56
N PRO A 36 2.63 -15.95 -10.39
CA PRO A 36 1.82 -15.44 -9.30
C PRO A 36 2.33 -14.05 -8.90
N ASN A 37 1.57 -13.02 -9.28
CA ASN A 37 1.94 -11.65 -8.96
C ASN A 37 1.34 -11.26 -7.61
N SER A 38 2.10 -10.54 -6.80
CA SER A 38 1.64 -9.99 -5.53
C SER A 38 0.99 -8.62 -5.70
N ARG A 39 0.26 -8.34 -6.80
CA ARG A 39 -0.36 -7.02 -7.06
C ARG A 39 -1.32 -6.62 -5.93
N HIS A 40 -1.94 -7.58 -5.28
CA HIS A 40 -2.82 -7.33 -4.13
C HIS A 40 -2.12 -6.60 -2.99
N VAL A 41 -0.84 -6.89 -2.75
CA VAL A 41 -0.06 -6.24 -1.67
C VAL A 41 0.17 -4.76 -2.00
N GLY A 42 0.54 -4.44 -3.25
CA GLY A 42 0.75 -3.05 -3.68
C GLY A 42 -0.52 -2.21 -3.61
N TRP A 43 -1.66 -2.80 -3.94
CA TRP A 43 -2.97 -2.16 -3.81
C TRP A 43 -3.31 -1.82 -2.36
N ILE A 44 -3.14 -2.77 -1.43
CA ILE A 44 -3.46 -2.57 -0.01
C ILE A 44 -2.58 -1.46 0.59
N VAL A 45 -1.28 -1.47 0.30
CA VAL A 45 -0.35 -0.46 0.83
C VAL A 45 -0.69 0.94 0.31
N SER A 46 -1.04 1.05 -0.97
CA SER A 46 -1.43 2.33 -1.57
C SER A 46 -2.73 2.86 -0.96
N LEU A 47 -3.73 1.99 -0.78
CA LEU A 47 -5.00 2.35 -0.13
C LEU A 47 -4.77 2.84 1.31
N LEU A 48 -3.95 2.13 2.09
CA LEU A 48 -3.63 2.54 3.46
C LEU A 48 -2.92 3.89 3.50
N GLY A 49 -1.93 4.10 2.64
CA GLY A 49 -1.19 5.36 2.56
C GLY A 49 -2.09 6.56 2.25
N ILE A 50 -3.00 6.41 1.29
CA ILE A 50 -3.97 7.45 0.93
C ILE A 50 -4.98 7.68 2.06
N THR A 51 -5.44 6.61 2.72
CA THR A 51 -6.36 6.71 3.87
C THR A 51 -5.74 7.56 4.99
N LEU A 52 -4.51 7.22 5.39
CA LEU A 52 -3.78 7.88 6.47
C LEU A 52 -3.48 9.34 6.13
N SER A 53 -3.06 9.60 4.89
CA SER A 53 -2.82 10.97 4.41
C SER A 53 -4.09 11.81 4.45
N THR A 54 -5.21 11.28 3.94
CA THR A 54 -6.51 11.95 3.94
C THR A 54 -6.99 12.26 5.35
N LEU A 55 -6.83 11.32 6.29
CA LEU A 55 -7.20 11.52 7.69
C LEU A 55 -6.36 12.63 8.34
N SER A 56 -5.04 12.63 8.11
CA SER A 56 -4.13 13.63 8.65
C SER A 56 -4.47 15.04 8.16
N VAL A 57 -4.74 15.19 6.85
CA VAL A 57 -5.14 16.47 6.24
C VAL A 57 -6.50 16.91 6.78
N SER A 58 -7.47 16.01 6.87
CA SER A 58 -8.81 16.30 7.38
C SER A 58 -8.76 16.80 8.83
N LEU A 59 -7.96 16.16 9.68
CA LEU A 59 -7.78 16.57 11.08
C LEU A 59 -7.13 17.95 11.18
N ARG A 60 -6.11 18.21 10.34
CA ARG A 60 -5.42 19.51 10.31
C ARG A 60 -6.35 20.64 9.85
N MET A 61 -7.19 20.37 8.86
CA MET A 61 -8.20 21.32 8.38
C MET A 61 -9.27 21.56 9.44
N TYR A 62 -9.80 20.49 10.06
CA TYR A 62 -10.75 20.60 11.17
C TYR A 62 -10.21 21.51 12.29
N SER A 63 -8.98 21.28 12.75
CA SER A 63 -8.36 22.11 13.78
C SER A 63 -8.26 23.59 13.37
N LYS A 64 -7.90 23.87 12.11
CA LYS A 64 -7.81 25.24 11.59
C LYS A 64 -9.18 25.91 11.46
N VAL A 65 -10.19 25.20 10.96
CA VAL A 65 -11.55 25.71 10.81
C VAL A 65 -12.16 25.99 12.17
N VAL A 66 -12.00 25.09 13.14
CA VAL A 66 -12.48 25.27 14.52
C VAL A 66 -11.81 26.49 15.17
N HIS A 67 -10.48 26.59 15.08
CA HIS A 67 -9.75 27.74 15.61
C HIS A 67 -10.15 29.06 14.94
N ARG A 68 -10.41 29.04 13.64
CA ARG A 68 -10.90 30.20 12.89
C ARG A 68 -12.32 30.57 13.32
N SER A 69 -13.21 29.58 13.48
CA SER A 69 -14.60 29.77 13.91
C SER A 69 -14.68 30.44 15.27
N TYR A 70 -13.86 30.03 16.23
CA TYR A 70 -13.78 30.67 17.54
C TYR A 70 -13.34 32.13 17.48
N ARG A 71 -12.52 32.50 16.48
CA ARG A 71 -11.98 33.86 16.33
C ARG A 71 -12.92 34.81 15.59
N THR A 72 -13.66 34.33 14.58
CA THR A 72 -14.47 35.20 13.72
C THR A 72 -15.96 35.20 14.02
N GLY A 73 -16.49 34.26 14.81
CA GLY A 73 -17.92 34.22 15.19
C GLY A 73 -18.90 33.95 14.04
N GLU A 74 -18.42 33.84 12.79
CA GLU A 74 -19.22 33.54 11.60
C GLU A 74 -19.31 32.04 11.29
N PRO A 75 -20.42 31.55 10.69
CA PRO A 75 -20.62 30.14 10.37
C PRO A 75 -19.70 29.66 9.24
N THR A 76 -18.87 28.67 9.54
CA THR A 76 -17.82 28.08 8.70
C THR A 76 -18.35 27.09 7.65
N ASN A 77 -19.36 27.47 6.86
CA ASN A 77 -19.98 26.56 5.88
C ASN A 77 -19.07 26.21 4.68
N ILE A 78 -18.27 27.16 4.20
CA ILE A 78 -17.50 27.01 2.94
C ILE A 78 -16.27 26.10 3.12
N GLU A 79 -15.56 26.24 4.25
CA GLU A 79 -14.38 25.40 4.55
C GLU A 79 -14.78 23.96 4.93
N THR A 80 -15.92 23.78 5.57
CA THR A 80 -16.47 22.45 5.93
C THR A 80 -16.94 21.69 4.69
N GLN A 81 -17.51 22.38 3.70
CA GLN A 81 -17.93 21.79 2.41
C GLN A 81 -16.76 21.25 1.59
N GLY A 82 -15.60 21.93 1.61
CA GLY A 82 -14.39 21.45 0.95
C GLY A 82 -13.88 20.11 1.53
N CYS A 83 -13.84 19.99 2.86
CA CYS A 83 -13.46 18.74 3.53
C CYS A 83 -14.45 17.60 3.22
N LEU A 84 -15.76 17.88 3.23
CA LEU A 84 -16.78 16.87 2.90
C LEU A 84 -16.71 16.41 1.44
N THR A 85 -16.31 17.30 0.52
CA THR A 85 -16.14 16.96 -0.90
C THR A 85 -14.94 16.03 -1.10
N PHE A 86 -13.82 16.27 -0.40
CA PHE A 86 -12.66 15.38 -0.43
C PHE A 86 -12.95 13.99 0.14
N ILE A 87 -13.70 13.93 1.26
CA ILE A 87 -14.12 12.65 1.86
C ILE A 87 -15.05 11.90 0.90
N ARG A 88 -15.99 12.59 0.25
CA ARG A 88 -16.89 12.00 -0.76
C ARG A 88 -16.11 11.42 -1.94
N GLU A 89 -15.15 12.16 -2.48
CA GLU A 89 -14.34 11.69 -3.62
C GLU A 89 -13.48 10.48 -3.23
N TYR A 90 -12.97 10.47 -2.00
CA TYR A 90 -12.24 9.33 -1.45
C TYR A 90 -13.13 8.08 -1.29
N LEU A 91 -14.37 8.25 -0.82
CA LEU A 91 -15.34 7.15 -0.72
C LEU A 91 -15.75 6.59 -2.10
N LEU A 92 -15.88 7.45 -3.11
CA LEU A 92 -16.14 7.04 -4.50
C LEU A 92 -14.94 6.30 -5.11
N TYR A 93 -13.72 6.72 -4.80
CA TYR A 93 -12.52 6.00 -5.20
C TYR A 93 -12.47 4.62 -4.54
N LEU A 94 -12.79 4.53 -3.25
CA LEU A 94 -12.85 3.26 -2.54
C LEU A 94 -13.91 2.34 -3.14
N SER A 95 -15.13 2.82 -3.43
CA SER A 95 -16.17 1.98 -4.04
C SER A 95 -15.78 1.45 -5.41
N THR A 96 -15.14 2.28 -6.24
CA THR A 96 -14.66 1.89 -7.58
C THR A 96 -13.54 0.86 -7.49
N SER A 97 -12.64 1.01 -6.51
CA SER A 97 -11.56 0.06 -6.25
C SER A 97 -12.08 -1.31 -5.82
N THR A 98 -13.14 -1.37 -4.99
CA THR A 98 -13.73 -2.65 -4.58
C THR A 98 -14.48 -3.34 -5.72
N SER A 99 -15.09 -2.57 -6.63
CA SER A 99 -15.76 -3.11 -7.82
C SER A 99 -14.81 -3.72 -8.85
N GLY A 100 -13.54 -3.29 -8.90
CA GLY A 100 -12.53 -3.87 -9.80
C GLY A 100 -11.85 -5.15 -9.27
N LEU A 101 -12.24 -5.62 -8.08
CA LEU A 101 -11.71 -6.82 -7.41
C LEU A 101 -12.69 -8.02 -7.43
N LEU A 102 -13.93 -7.82 -7.88
CA LEU A 102 -14.93 -8.86 -8.16
C LEU A 102 -14.94 -9.23 -9.64
#